data_AF-A0A8H4S2S6-F1
#
_entry.id   AF-A0A8H4S2S6-F1
#
_cell.length_a   1.000
_cell.length_b   1.000
_cell.length_c   1.000
_cell.angle_alpha   90.00
_cell.angle_beta   90.00
_cell.angle_gamma   90.00
#
_symmetry.space_group_name_H-M   'P 1'
#
loop_
_entity.id
_entity.type
_entity.pdbx_description
1 polymer ?
#
loop_
_entity_poly.entity_id
_entity_poly.type
_entity_poly.pdbx_seq_one_letter_code
_entity_poly.pdbx_strand_id
1 'polypeptide(L)'
;MKYQNHAVVIRLPQPGAVFFPEEKVVNEVAIMRFLIDQTSISVTFILHSGTKKESPLELSPFIMMDYIQHETNMYDALSTPGCPKKERGILDPKINDITLEFLYGQLVGILLQLSKISFPRIGSLTQVDDFTWEVSRRPLSMNMNGLVRLGGLPRSKLPDSTFNTISCYLEALADLNIQHLLHQRNDVVESADDSFAFDAIYWQKIDPLFFTAPQSPETAWK
;
A
#
# COMPACT_ATOMS: atom_id res chain seq x y z
N MET A 1 -5.47 8.52 29.80
CA MET A 1 -5.12 9.96 29.76
C MET A 1 -6.10 10.60 28.79
N LYS A 2 -7.13 11.31 29.29
CA LYS A 2 -8.11 12.00 28.43
C LYS A 2 -7.48 13.32 28.00
N TYR A 3 -7.12 13.45 26.72
CA TYR A 3 -6.60 14.70 26.18
C TYR A 3 -7.75 15.71 26.11
N GLN A 4 -7.71 16.75 26.94
CA GLN A 4 -8.65 17.88 26.94
C GLN A 4 -8.27 18.99 25.95
N ASN A 5 -7.16 18.84 25.22
CA ASN A 5 -6.66 19.79 24.22
C ASN A 5 -6.54 19.09 22.87
N HIS A 6 -6.82 19.80 21.77
CA HIS A 6 -6.64 19.35 20.39
C HIS A 6 -5.32 18.58 20.23
N ALA A 7 -5.41 17.27 20.02
CA ALA A 7 -4.26 16.40 19.83
C ALA A 7 -3.86 16.41 18.35
N VAL A 8 -2.57 16.51 18.09
CA VAL A 8 -2.01 16.51 16.72
C VAL A 8 -1.22 15.22 16.52
N VAL A 9 -1.40 14.61 15.35
CA VAL A 9 -0.64 13.45 14.90
C VAL A 9 0.40 13.90 13.89
N ILE A 10 1.65 13.51 14.10
CA ILE A 10 2.73 13.72 13.14
C ILE A 10 3.12 12.38 12.54
N ARG A 11 3.10 12.29 11.20
CA ARG A 11 3.51 11.10 10.45
C ARG A 11 4.80 11.36 9.70
N LEU A 12 5.78 10.49 9.93
CA LEU A 12 7.07 10.48 9.25
C LEU A 12 7.20 9.14 8.50
N PRO A 13 7.62 9.13 7.22
CA PRO A 13 7.98 7.90 6.54
C PRO A 13 9.05 7.13 7.33
N GLN A 14 8.84 5.83 7.51
CA GLN A 14 9.75 4.99 8.26
C GLN A 14 11.10 4.84 7.53
N PRO A 15 12.22 5.24 8.15
CA PRO A 15 13.55 5.06 7.58
C PRO A 15 13.85 3.60 7.27
N GLY A 16 14.49 3.34 6.13
CA GLY A 16 14.81 1.99 5.67
C GLY A 16 13.62 1.17 5.14
N ALA A 17 12.37 1.58 5.40
CA ALA A 17 11.19 0.95 4.83
C ALA A 17 10.66 1.68 3.59
N VAL A 18 10.75 3.02 3.56
CA VAL A 18 10.28 3.87 2.46
C VAL A 18 11.46 4.46 1.69
N PHE A 19 11.62 4.11 0.42
CA PHE A 19 12.75 4.52 -0.43
C PHE A 19 12.47 5.77 -1.26
N PHE A 20 11.21 6.22 -1.29
CA PHE A 20 10.77 7.43 -1.96
C PHE A 20 9.96 8.32 -0.98
N PRO A 21 10.58 8.79 0.11
CA PRO A 21 9.84 9.42 1.22
C PRO A 21 9.12 10.70 0.81
N GLU A 22 9.77 11.56 0.01
CA GLU A 22 9.19 12.82 -0.48
C GLU A 22 7.97 12.56 -1.36
N GLU A 23 8.16 11.76 -2.41
CA GLU A 23 7.10 11.41 -3.36
C GLU A 23 5.92 10.73 -2.65
N LYS A 24 6.20 9.82 -1.70
CA LYS A 24 5.19 9.17 -0.87
C LYS A 24 4.38 10.17 -0.05
N VAL A 25 5.02 11.15 0.59
CA VAL A 25 4.32 12.17 1.39
C VAL A 25 3.45 13.04 0.52
N VAL A 26 3.97 13.53 -0.62
CA VAL A 26 3.19 14.39 -1.52
C VAL A 26 2.01 13.62 -2.14
N ASN A 27 2.17 12.33 -2.47
CA ASN A 27 1.06 11.51 -2.98
C ASN A 27 -0.02 11.29 -1.92
N GLU A 28 0.37 11.04 -0.67
CA GLU A 28 -0.56 10.84 0.43
C GLU A 28 -1.37 12.10 0.74
N VAL A 29 -0.70 13.26 0.82
CA VAL A 29 -1.35 14.56 1.04
C VAL A 29 -2.36 14.87 -0.07
N ALA A 30 -1.98 14.63 -1.34
CA ALA A 30 -2.86 14.85 -2.48
C ALA A 30 -4.11 13.97 -2.40
N ILE A 31 -3.97 12.68 -2.12
CA ILE A 31 -5.11 11.76 -1.99
C ILE A 31 -6.00 12.13 -0.81
N MET A 32 -5.43 12.47 0.35
CA MET A 32 -6.22 12.86 1.52
C MET A 32 -7.09 14.09 1.25
N ARG A 33 -6.51 15.14 0.64
CA ARG A 33 -7.25 16.34 0.24
C ARG A 33 -8.31 16.02 -0.81
N PHE A 34 -7.97 15.26 -1.84
CA PHE A 34 -8.93 14.82 -2.87
C PHE A 34 -10.14 14.10 -2.26
N LEU A 35 -9.92 13.19 -1.31
CA LEU A 35 -11.01 12.45 -0.66
C LEU A 35 -11.90 13.36 0.18
N ILE A 36 -11.33 14.36 0.85
CA ILE A 36 -12.10 15.38 1.60
C ILE A 36 -13.00 16.18 0.65
N ASP A 37 -12.48 16.53 -0.53
CA ASP A 37 -13.21 17.37 -1.48
C ASP A 37 -14.30 16.60 -2.25
N GLN A 38 -14.04 15.33 -2.59
CA GLN A 38 -14.85 14.58 -3.56
C GLN A 38 -15.73 13.50 -2.94
N THR A 39 -15.57 13.19 -1.66
CA THR A 39 -16.30 12.08 -1.02
C THR A 39 -16.83 12.49 0.35
N SER A 40 -17.74 11.69 0.90
CA SER A 40 -18.17 11.85 2.31
C SER A 40 -17.31 11.03 3.27
N ILE A 41 -16.20 10.45 2.80
CA ILE A 41 -15.32 9.64 3.62
C ILE A 41 -14.65 10.58 4.63
N SER A 42 -14.83 10.29 5.91
CA SER A 42 -14.17 11.04 6.97
C SER A 42 -12.68 10.73 6.98
N VAL A 43 -11.89 11.61 6.38
CA VAL A 43 -10.43 11.58 6.40
C VAL A 43 -9.93 12.67 7.35
N THR A 44 -8.80 12.42 7.99
CA THR A 44 -8.17 13.39 8.88
C THR A 44 -7.81 14.69 8.17
N PHE A 45 -8.10 15.82 8.80
CA PHE A 45 -7.70 17.13 8.29
C PHE A 45 -6.19 17.34 8.40
N ILE A 46 -5.58 17.77 7.30
CA ILE A 46 -4.14 18.07 7.24
C ILE A 46 -3.92 19.51 7.71
N LEU A 47 -3.26 19.66 8.86
CA LEU A 47 -2.87 20.95 9.40
C LEU A 47 -1.68 21.52 8.63
N HIS A 48 -0.70 20.67 8.33
CA HIS A 48 0.50 21.05 7.60
C HIS A 48 1.21 19.82 7.03
N SER A 49 2.00 20.00 5.98
CA SER A 49 2.90 18.97 5.46
C SER A 49 4.13 19.64 4.88
N GLY A 50 5.28 19.00 5.00
CA GLY A 50 6.54 19.57 4.55
C GLY A 50 7.53 18.53 4.05
N THR A 51 8.49 19.01 3.27
CA THR A 51 9.64 18.26 2.78
C THR A 51 10.64 17.97 3.91
N LYS A 52 11.65 17.15 3.63
CA LYS A 52 12.76 16.91 4.55
C LYS A 52 13.42 18.22 4.99
N LYS A 53 13.62 19.19 4.09
CA LYS A 53 14.29 20.46 4.42
C LYS A 53 13.49 21.33 5.37
N GLU A 54 12.16 21.24 5.31
CA GLU A 54 11.24 21.98 6.17
C GLU A 54 11.01 21.28 7.51
N SER A 55 11.45 20.02 7.63
CA SER A 55 11.35 19.23 8.85
C SER A 55 12.38 19.69 9.88
N PRO A 56 12.01 19.84 11.17
CA PRO A 56 12.97 20.06 12.22
C PRO A 56 14.07 18.98 12.19
N LEU A 57 15.34 19.41 12.23
CA LEU A 57 16.52 18.53 12.15
C LEU A 57 16.69 17.83 10.79
N GLU A 58 15.94 18.21 9.76
CA GLU A 58 16.01 17.69 8.40
C GLU A 58 15.96 16.15 8.33
N LEU A 59 15.14 15.49 9.15
CA LEU A 59 15.16 14.03 9.26
C LEU A 59 14.39 13.34 8.15
N SER A 60 13.18 13.80 7.87
CA SER A 60 12.24 13.17 6.93
C SER A 60 11.13 14.15 6.56
N PRO A 61 10.53 14.07 5.35
CA PRO A 61 9.29 14.77 5.09
C PRO A 61 8.18 14.29 6.02
N PHE A 62 7.17 15.11 6.23
CA PHE A 62 6.19 14.87 7.30
C PHE A 62 4.80 15.37 6.95
N ILE A 63 3.81 14.82 7.66
CA ILE A 63 2.41 15.26 7.62
C ILE A 63 1.96 15.49 9.06
N MET A 64 1.48 16.69 9.36
CA MET A 64 0.81 17.05 10.61
C MET A 64 -0.70 17.10 10.35
N MET A 65 -1.45 16.38 11.17
CA MET A 65 -2.89 16.21 10.98
C MET A 65 -3.60 16.13 12.32
N ASP A 66 -4.88 16.45 12.34
CA ASP A 66 -5.68 16.36 13.56
C ASP A 66 -5.80 14.93 14.08
N TYR A 67 -5.95 14.75 15.39
CA TYR A 67 -6.32 13.46 15.93
C TYR A 67 -7.83 13.27 15.83
N ILE A 68 -8.27 12.23 15.12
CA ILE A 68 -9.68 11.82 15.14
C ILE A 68 -9.92 11.08 16.44
N GLN A 69 -10.69 11.69 17.35
CA GLN A 69 -11.11 11.06 18.59
C GLN A 69 -11.94 9.81 18.28
N HIS A 70 -11.48 8.66 18.76
CA HIS A 70 -12.18 7.38 18.63
C HIS A 70 -12.06 6.59 19.93
N GLU A 71 -13.06 5.74 20.20
CA GLU A 71 -13.04 4.84 21.35
C GLU A 71 -12.24 3.57 21.07
N THR A 72 -12.38 3.04 19.85
CA THR A 72 -11.70 1.83 19.37
C THR A 72 -11.44 1.93 17.88
N ASN A 73 -10.67 1.00 17.33
CA ASN A 73 -10.51 0.83 15.89
C ASN A 73 -11.19 -0.47 15.44
N MET A 74 -11.44 -0.60 14.13
CA MET A 74 -12.13 -1.76 13.58
C MET A 74 -11.39 -3.08 13.83
N TYR A 75 -10.05 -3.07 13.87
CA TYR A 75 -9.26 -4.27 14.15
C TYR A 75 -9.53 -4.78 15.57
N ASP A 76 -9.43 -3.89 16.57
CA ASP A 76 -9.68 -4.23 17.97
C ASP A 76 -11.16 -4.57 18.23
N ALA A 77 -12.08 -3.92 17.53
CA ALA A 77 -13.52 -4.18 17.65
C ALA A 77 -13.94 -5.55 17.07
N LEU A 78 -13.25 -6.01 16.02
CA LEU A 78 -13.53 -7.32 15.41
C LEU A 78 -12.73 -8.45 16.06
N SER A 79 -11.62 -8.16 16.73
CA SER A 79 -10.74 -9.19 17.28
C SER A 79 -11.28 -9.78 18.58
N THR A 80 -11.02 -11.07 18.80
CA THR A 80 -11.34 -11.77 20.05
C THR A 80 -10.75 -11.03 21.26
N PRO A 81 -11.56 -10.69 22.28
CA PRO A 81 -11.08 -10.02 23.47
C PRO A 81 -9.96 -10.79 24.17
N GLY A 82 -8.92 -10.08 24.60
CA GLY A 82 -7.79 -10.66 25.33
C GLY A 82 -6.68 -11.28 24.48
N CYS A 83 -6.81 -11.27 23.14
CA CYS A 83 -5.70 -11.62 22.25
C CYS A 83 -4.49 -10.68 22.49
N PRO A 84 -3.29 -11.22 22.75
CA PRO A 84 -2.09 -10.40 22.88
C PRO A 84 -1.82 -9.60 21.60
N LYS A 85 -1.44 -8.33 21.71
CA LYS A 85 -1.12 -7.48 20.54
C LYS A 85 -0.02 -8.02 19.61
N LYS A 86 0.80 -8.97 20.10
CA LYS A 86 1.85 -9.63 19.31
C LYS A 86 1.30 -10.74 18.41
N GLU A 87 0.13 -11.27 18.74
CA GLU A 87 -0.53 -12.33 18.00
C GLU A 87 -1.53 -11.72 17.02
N ARG A 88 -1.76 -12.42 15.92
CA ARG A 88 -2.76 -11.99 14.93
C ARG A 88 -4.14 -12.16 15.55
N GLY A 89 -4.87 -11.06 15.69
CA GLY A 89 -6.28 -11.05 16.04
C GLY A 89 -7.09 -11.94 15.11
N ILE A 90 -7.96 -12.75 15.71
CA ILE A 90 -8.95 -13.59 15.04
C ILE A 90 -10.31 -12.93 15.27
N LEU A 91 -11.22 -13.01 14.30
CA LEU A 91 -12.59 -12.52 14.46
C LEU A 91 -13.23 -13.14 15.71
N ASP A 92 -13.78 -12.31 16.60
CA ASP A 92 -14.46 -12.79 17.79
C ASP A 92 -15.68 -13.63 17.40
N PRO A 93 -15.71 -14.95 17.68
CA PRO A 93 -16.87 -15.78 17.35
C PRO A 93 -18.12 -15.43 18.17
N LYS A 94 -17.99 -14.58 19.20
CA LYS A 94 -19.09 -14.11 20.05
C LYS A 94 -19.53 -12.68 19.71
N ILE A 95 -18.97 -12.07 18.67
CA ILE A 95 -19.42 -10.75 18.23
C ILE A 95 -20.90 -10.81 17.86
N ASN A 96 -21.65 -9.80 18.27
CA ASN A 96 -23.05 -9.69 17.89
C ASN A 96 -23.17 -9.45 16.38
N ASP A 97 -23.99 -10.25 15.70
CA ASP A 97 -24.26 -10.14 14.25
C ASP A 97 -24.65 -8.72 13.82
N ILE A 98 -25.44 -8.00 14.62
CA ILE A 98 -25.85 -6.61 14.34
C ILE A 98 -24.62 -5.68 14.32
N THR A 99 -23.68 -5.89 15.25
CA THR A 99 -22.44 -5.11 15.30
C THR A 99 -21.53 -5.45 14.13
N LEU A 100 -21.44 -6.74 13.80
CA LEU A 100 -20.66 -7.22 12.67
C LEU A 100 -21.18 -6.64 11.34
N GLU A 101 -22.49 -6.74 11.11
CA GLU A 101 -23.17 -6.18 9.94
C GLU A 101 -22.97 -4.67 9.86
N PHE A 102 -23.10 -3.95 10.97
CA PHE A 102 -22.88 -2.50 11.01
C PHE A 102 -21.45 -2.15 10.59
N LEU A 103 -20.43 -2.78 11.18
CA LEU A 103 -19.02 -2.47 10.90
C LEU A 103 -18.64 -2.78 9.44
N TYR A 104 -19.04 -3.94 8.92
CA TYR A 104 -18.82 -4.28 7.52
C TYR A 104 -19.64 -3.39 6.57
N GLY A 105 -20.86 -3.00 6.96
CA GLY A 105 -21.67 -2.05 6.22
C GLY A 105 -20.99 -0.70 6.05
N GLN A 106 -20.36 -0.17 7.11
CA GLN A 106 -19.56 1.06 7.04
C GLN A 106 -18.35 0.90 6.09
N LEU A 107 -17.61 -0.20 6.21
CA LEU A 107 -16.46 -0.49 5.33
C LEU A 107 -16.87 -0.58 3.87
N VAL A 108 -17.96 -1.28 3.56
CA VAL A 108 -18.51 -1.39 2.21
C VAL A 108 -18.94 -0.02 1.69
N GLY A 109 -19.54 0.83 2.54
CA GLY A 109 -19.88 2.21 2.18
C GLY A 109 -18.66 3.04 1.75
N ILE A 110 -17.52 2.88 2.43
CA ILE A 110 -16.25 3.52 2.06
C ILE A 110 -15.73 2.95 0.74
N LEU A 111 -15.65 1.62 0.62
CA LEU A 111 -15.15 0.95 -0.58
C LEU A 111 -15.98 1.30 -1.83
N LEU A 112 -17.30 1.43 -1.68
CA LEU A 112 -18.21 1.82 -2.77
C LEU A 112 -18.01 3.27 -3.21
N GLN A 113 -17.68 4.18 -2.28
CA GLN A 113 -17.32 5.54 -2.65
C GLN A 113 -16.00 5.58 -3.39
N LEU A 114 -15.00 4.84 -2.89
CA LEU A 114 -13.69 4.76 -3.53
C LEU A 114 -13.75 4.15 -4.93
N SER A 115 -14.60 3.14 -5.16
CA SER A 115 -14.71 2.46 -6.46
C SER A 115 -15.36 3.31 -7.55
N LYS A 116 -16.11 4.36 -7.18
CA LYS A 116 -16.73 5.30 -8.12
C LYS A 116 -15.74 6.36 -8.62
N ILE A 117 -14.63 6.55 -7.91
CA ILE A 117 -13.58 7.48 -8.32
C ILE A 117 -12.92 6.93 -9.58
N SER A 118 -12.89 7.73 -10.64
CA SER A 118 -12.30 7.35 -11.92
C SER A 118 -11.47 8.49 -12.47
N PHE A 119 -10.34 8.14 -13.07
CA PHE A 119 -9.43 9.05 -13.73
C PHE A 119 -9.09 8.53 -15.13
N PRO A 120 -8.80 9.42 -16.09
CA PRO A 120 -8.47 9.02 -17.46
C PRO A 120 -7.12 8.31 -17.59
N ARG A 121 -6.27 8.36 -16.55
CA ARG A 121 -4.90 7.82 -16.55
C ARG A 121 -4.60 7.13 -15.23
N ILE A 122 -3.65 6.20 -15.26
CA ILE A 122 -3.11 5.52 -14.08
C ILE A 122 -1.83 6.24 -13.65
N GLY A 123 -1.79 6.67 -12.40
CA GLY A 123 -0.69 7.42 -11.82
C GLY A 123 -1.02 7.97 -10.44
N SER A 124 -0.26 8.96 -9.99
CA SER A 124 -0.47 9.66 -8.72
C SER A 124 -1.11 11.03 -8.95
N LEU A 125 -2.04 11.39 -8.07
CA LEU A 125 -2.77 12.66 -8.15
C LEU A 125 -1.91 13.86 -7.77
N THR A 126 -2.21 14.98 -8.40
CA THR A 126 -1.67 16.30 -8.09
C THR A 126 -2.83 17.28 -8.07
N GLN A 127 -2.82 18.17 -7.10
CA GLN A 127 -3.75 19.29 -7.02
C GLN A 127 -3.22 20.40 -7.94
N VAL A 128 -4.00 20.77 -8.96
CA VAL A 128 -3.63 21.83 -9.92
C VAL A 128 -3.99 23.20 -9.33
N ASP A 129 -5.17 23.28 -8.73
CA ASP A 129 -5.70 24.43 -8.01
C ASP A 129 -6.66 23.96 -6.91
N ASP A 130 -7.36 24.87 -6.24
CA ASP A 130 -8.23 24.56 -5.10
C ASP A 130 -9.36 23.57 -5.42
N PHE A 131 -9.74 23.39 -6.70
CA PHE A 131 -10.88 22.56 -7.10
C PHE A 131 -10.53 21.49 -8.14
N THR A 132 -9.36 21.59 -8.78
CA THR A 132 -8.98 20.77 -9.92
C THR A 132 -7.91 19.76 -9.57
N TRP A 133 -8.17 18.50 -9.95
CA TRP A 133 -7.32 17.36 -9.69
C TRP A 133 -6.91 16.67 -10.98
N GLU A 134 -5.63 16.37 -11.11
CA GLU A 134 -5.07 15.69 -12.29
C GLU A 134 -4.15 14.54 -11.88
N VAL A 135 -4.18 13.45 -12.64
CA VAL A 135 -3.17 12.40 -12.57
C VAL A 135 -1.99 12.78 -13.46
N SER A 136 -0.99 13.44 -12.87
CA SER A 136 0.17 13.97 -13.61
C SER A 136 1.51 13.33 -13.22
N ARG A 137 1.54 12.48 -12.18
CA ARG A 137 2.76 11.84 -11.70
C ARG A 137 2.71 10.33 -11.89
N ARG A 138 3.88 9.70 -12.00
CA ARG A 138 4.01 8.24 -12.07
C ARG A 138 3.30 7.54 -10.90
N PRO A 139 2.83 6.30 -11.07
CA PRO A 139 2.37 5.51 -9.94
C PRO A 139 3.54 5.16 -9.01
N LEU A 140 3.30 5.20 -7.70
CA LEU A 140 4.25 4.76 -6.69
C LEU A 140 3.59 3.71 -5.79
N SER A 141 3.70 2.45 -6.19
CA SER A 141 3.10 1.34 -5.42
C SER A 141 4.04 0.81 -4.33
N MET A 142 3.45 0.14 -3.33
CA MET A 142 4.22 -0.58 -2.32
C MET A 142 5.11 -1.68 -2.95
N ASN A 143 4.64 -2.30 -4.03
CA ASN A 143 5.44 -3.27 -4.79
C ASN A 143 6.69 -2.60 -5.39
N MET A 144 6.55 -1.47 -6.09
CA MET A 144 7.69 -0.72 -6.65
C MET A 144 8.70 -0.30 -5.58
N ASN A 145 8.23 0.15 -4.41
CA ASN A 145 9.10 0.41 -3.27
C ASN A 145 9.82 -0.87 -2.77
N GLY A 146 9.11 -2.00 -2.75
CA GLY A 146 9.64 -3.31 -2.40
C GLY A 146 10.72 -3.80 -3.37
N LEU A 147 10.51 -3.64 -4.68
CA LEU A 147 11.49 -4.01 -5.71
C LEU A 147 12.82 -3.27 -5.54
N VAL A 148 12.77 -1.98 -5.21
CA VAL A 148 14.00 -1.20 -4.95
C VAL A 148 14.61 -1.57 -3.61
N ARG A 149 13.80 -1.68 -2.56
CA ARG A 149 14.28 -1.90 -1.18
C ARG A 149 14.85 -3.31 -0.97
N LEU A 150 14.11 -4.32 -1.40
CA LEU A 150 14.40 -5.74 -1.13
C LEU A 150 14.93 -6.45 -2.37
N GLY A 151 14.44 -6.07 -3.54
CA GLY A 151 14.79 -6.71 -4.81
C GLY A 151 16.08 -6.19 -5.45
N GLY A 152 16.67 -5.10 -4.93
CA GLY A 152 17.89 -4.51 -5.50
C GLY A 152 17.69 -3.82 -6.85
N LEU A 153 16.44 -3.66 -7.31
CA LEU A 153 16.13 -3.05 -8.59
C LEU A 153 16.57 -1.56 -8.58
N PRO A 154 17.38 -1.11 -9.56
CA PRO A 154 17.75 0.31 -9.65
C PRO A 154 16.52 1.21 -9.79
N ARG A 155 16.53 2.36 -9.12
CA ARG A 155 15.40 3.32 -9.16
C ARG A 155 15.08 3.82 -10.57
N SER A 156 16.11 3.93 -11.42
CA SER A 156 15.99 4.34 -12.83
C SER A 156 15.24 3.35 -13.71
N LYS A 157 15.01 2.11 -13.22
CA LYS A 157 14.23 1.08 -13.92
C LYS A 157 12.73 1.15 -13.59
N LEU A 158 12.34 1.95 -12.58
CA LEU A 158 10.92 2.19 -12.34
C LEU A 158 10.34 3.07 -13.44
N PRO A 159 9.06 2.86 -13.82
CA PRO A 159 8.36 3.78 -14.70
C PRO A 159 8.38 5.18 -14.12
N ASP A 160 8.62 6.17 -14.98
CA ASP A 160 8.69 7.60 -14.66
C ASP A 160 7.48 8.40 -15.17
N SER A 161 6.58 7.77 -15.93
CA SER A 161 5.39 8.38 -16.51
C SER A 161 4.07 7.81 -15.99
N THR A 162 2.98 8.52 -16.29
CA THR A 162 1.61 8.02 -16.17
C THR A 162 1.25 7.09 -17.33
N PHE A 163 0.20 6.28 -17.16
CA PHE A 163 -0.29 5.36 -18.20
C PHE A 163 -1.69 5.73 -18.68
N ASN A 164 -1.94 5.68 -19.98
CA ASN A 164 -3.24 6.03 -20.57
C ASN A 164 -4.23 4.87 -20.57
N THR A 165 -3.74 3.64 -20.50
CA THR A 165 -4.55 2.43 -20.58
C THR A 165 -4.11 1.42 -19.52
N ILE A 166 -5.03 0.53 -19.16
CA ILE A 166 -4.75 -0.59 -18.25
C ILE A 166 -3.72 -1.52 -18.89
N SER A 167 -3.78 -1.77 -20.21
CA SER A 167 -2.84 -2.65 -20.90
C SER A 167 -1.40 -2.17 -20.77
N CYS A 168 -1.12 -0.89 -21.05
CA CYS A 168 0.23 -0.34 -20.93
C CYS A 168 0.73 -0.39 -19.48
N TYR A 169 -0.15 -0.20 -18.50
CA TYR A 169 0.23 -0.33 -17.09
C TYR A 169 0.56 -1.77 -16.71
N LEU A 170 -0.25 -2.74 -17.14
CA LEU A 170 0.00 -4.17 -16.89
C LEU A 170 1.27 -4.66 -17.59
N GLU A 171 1.53 -4.23 -18.82
CA GLU A 171 2.79 -4.48 -19.54
C GLU A 171 3.98 -3.94 -18.74
N ALA A 172 3.91 -2.70 -18.26
CA ALA A 172 4.97 -2.13 -17.43
C ALA A 172 5.19 -2.87 -16.10
N LEU A 173 4.12 -3.42 -15.50
CA LEU A 173 4.25 -4.27 -14.31
C LEU A 173 4.90 -5.62 -14.63
N ALA A 174 4.59 -6.21 -15.79
CA ALA A 174 5.22 -7.44 -16.25
C ALA A 174 6.72 -7.22 -16.53
N ASP A 175 7.06 -6.13 -17.23
CA ASP A 175 8.43 -5.72 -17.49
C ASP A 175 9.19 -5.48 -16.19
N LEU A 176 8.58 -4.83 -15.20
CA LEU A 176 9.19 -4.64 -13.87
C LEU A 176 9.53 -5.96 -13.18
N ASN A 177 8.65 -6.96 -13.29
CA ASN A 177 8.92 -8.29 -12.73
C ASN A 177 10.09 -8.97 -13.46
N ILE A 178 10.17 -8.85 -14.78
CA ILE A 178 11.30 -9.37 -15.57
C ILE A 178 12.60 -8.63 -15.18
N GLN A 179 12.57 -7.29 -15.11
CA GLN A 179 13.73 -6.51 -14.67
C GLN A 179 14.16 -6.90 -13.26
N HIS A 180 13.22 -7.15 -12.35
CA HIS A 180 13.55 -7.64 -11.01
C HIS A 180 14.24 -9.01 -11.06
N LEU A 181 13.77 -9.95 -11.88
CA LEU A 181 14.42 -11.26 -12.04
C LEU A 181 15.86 -11.14 -12.56
N LEU A 182 16.12 -10.19 -13.45
CA LEU A 182 17.44 -9.92 -14.02
C LEU A 182 18.39 -9.17 -13.06
N HIS A 183 17.87 -8.45 -12.07
CA HIS A 183 18.67 -7.62 -11.16
C HIS A 183 18.68 -8.15 -9.72
N GLN A 184 18.00 -9.26 -9.44
CA GLN A 184 17.97 -9.84 -8.11
C GLN A 184 19.36 -10.35 -7.72
N ARG A 185 19.72 -10.17 -6.46
CA ARG A 185 21.05 -10.53 -5.93
C ARG A 185 21.40 -12.01 -6.05
N ASN A 186 20.40 -12.88 -6.04
CA ASN A 186 20.55 -14.30 -6.32
C ASN A 186 20.41 -14.51 -7.82
N ASP A 187 21.35 -13.97 -8.59
CA ASP A 187 21.28 -13.95 -10.04
C ASP A 187 21.00 -15.37 -10.57
N VAL A 188 19.80 -15.57 -11.13
CA VAL A 188 19.38 -16.87 -11.67
C VAL A 188 19.68 -16.93 -13.15
N VAL A 189 19.99 -15.82 -13.83
CA VAL A 189 20.04 -15.79 -15.30
C VAL A 189 21.27 -15.05 -15.81
N GLU A 190 22.40 -15.74 -15.89
CA GLU A 190 23.61 -15.24 -16.54
C GLU A 190 23.60 -15.53 -18.06
N SER A 191 22.76 -16.46 -18.51
CA SER A 191 22.60 -16.91 -19.90
C SER A 191 21.17 -17.37 -20.23
N ALA A 192 20.85 -17.52 -21.52
CA ALA A 192 19.58 -18.11 -21.95
C ALA A 192 19.36 -19.53 -21.43
N ASP A 193 20.44 -20.27 -21.14
CA ASP A 193 20.38 -21.63 -20.62
C ASP A 193 19.98 -21.68 -19.13
N ASP A 194 20.19 -20.60 -18.38
CA ASP A 194 19.80 -20.55 -16.97
C ASP A 194 18.28 -20.32 -16.78
N SER A 195 17.59 -19.85 -17.84
CA SER A 195 16.13 -19.82 -17.89
C SER A 195 15.52 -21.22 -17.69
N PHE A 196 16.23 -22.29 -18.08
CA PHE A 196 15.78 -23.67 -17.87
C PHE A 196 15.88 -24.09 -16.40
N ALA A 197 16.81 -23.53 -15.62
CA ALA A 197 16.91 -23.82 -14.20
C ALA A 197 15.75 -23.18 -13.42
N PHE A 198 15.35 -21.95 -13.78
CA PHE A 198 14.16 -21.32 -13.22
C PHE A 198 12.88 -22.07 -13.62
N ASP A 199 12.74 -22.43 -14.90
CA ASP A 199 11.59 -23.21 -15.39
C ASP A 199 11.52 -24.58 -14.69
N ALA A 200 12.65 -25.25 -14.50
CA ALA A 200 12.73 -26.49 -13.75
C ALA A 200 12.37 -26.32 -12.26
N ILE A 201 12.84 -25.26 -11.59
CA ILE A 201 12.45 -24.99 -10.18
C ILE A 201 10.97 -24.67 -10.08
N TYR A 202 10.43 -23.88 -11.01
CA TYR A 202 9.01 -23.56 -11.05
C TYR A 202 8.17 -24.82 -11.22
N TRP A 203 8.41 -25.63 -12.26
CA TRP A 203 7.64 -26.85 -12.52
C TRP A 203 7.88 -27.98 -11.52
N GLN A 204 9.09 -28.13 -10.96
CA GLN A 204 9.39 -29.25 -10.06
C GLN A 204 9.17 -28.95 -8.59
N LYS A 205 9.24 -27.68 -8.17
CA LYS A 205 9.14 -27.31 -6.75
C LYS A 205 7.95 -26.42 -6.46
N ILE A 206 7.69 -25.40 -7.28
CA ILE A 206 6.66 -24.39 -6.98
C ILE A 206 5.28 -24.87 -7.44
N ASP A 207 5.14 -25.32 -8.69
CA ASP A 207 3.87 -25.77 -9.25
C ASP A 207 3.24 -26.90 -8.42
N PRO A 208 3.99 -27.90 -7.92
CA PRO A 208 3.39 -28.95 -7.12
C PRO A 208 2.90 -28.49 -5.74
N LEU A 209 3.53 -27.45 -5.17
CA LEU A 209 3.15 -26.87 -3.87
C LEU A 209 1.85 -26.05 -3.93
N PHE A 210 1.54 -25.46 -5.08
CA PHE A 210 0.43 -24.50 -5.21
C PHE A 210 -0.70 -24.98 -6.12
N PHE A 211 -0.42 -25.80 -7.13
CA PHE A 211 -1.36 -26.09 -8.22
C PHE A 211 -1.62 -27.58 -8.46
N THR A 212 -0.85 -28.50 -7.88
CA THR A 212 -1.21 -29.93 -7.86
C THR A 212 -1.94 -30.34 -6.58
N ALA A 213 -2.91 -31.24 -6.71
CA ALA A 213 -3.69 -31.73 -5.57
C ALA A 213 -2.77 -32.42 -4.54
N PRO A 214 -2.86 -32.08 -3.24
CA PRO A 214 -2.01 -32.67 -2.23
C PRO A 214 -2.29 -34.17 -2.10
N GLN A 215 -1.23 -35.00 -2.09
CA GLN A 215 -1.36 -36.46 -1.96
C GLN A 215 -1.86 -36.89 -0.57
N SER A 216 -1.79 -36.01 0.44
CA SER A 216 -2.46 -36.21 1.73
C SER A 216 -2.80 -34.86 2.40
N PRO A 217 -3.78 -34.84 3.32
CA PRO A 217 -4.17 -33.61 4.02
C PRO A 217 -3.06 -33.00 4.90
N GLU A 218 -2.09 -33.81 5.33
CA GLU A 218 -1.01 -33.40 6.24
C GLU A 218 0.11 -32.63 5.53
N THR A 219 0.25 -32.77 4.21
CA THR A 219 1.25 -32.05 3.40
C THR A 219 0.72 -30.74 2.82
N ALA A 220 -0.57 -30.46 2.93
CA ALA A 220 -1.18 -29.25 2.38
C ALA A 220 -0.87 -27.95 3.17
N TRP A 221 -0.31 -28.06 4.38
CA TRP A 221 -0.12 -26.94 5.31
C TRP A 221 1.27 -26.86 5.97
N LYS A 222 2.32 -27.35 5.31
CA LYS A 222 3.71 -27.06 5.67
C LYS A 222 4.30 -26.03 4.72
#